data_AF-A0A538J6S7-F1
#
_entry.id   AF-A0A538J6S7-F1
#
_cell.length_a   1.000
_cell.length_b   1.000
_cell.length_c   1.000
_cell.angle_alpha   90.00
_cell.angle_beta   90.00
_cell.angle_gamma   90.00
#
_symmetry.space_group_name_H-M   'P 1'
#
loop_
_entity.id
_entity.type
_entity.pdbx_description
1 polymer ?
#
loop_
_entity_poly.entity_id
_entity_poly.type
_entity_poly.pdbx_seq_one_letter_code
_entity_poly.pdbx_strand_id
1 'polypeptide(L)'
;MLPWLLLVILLVAIQTVFVTGIALMLAVLNVYFRDVQHLIGILIQLWFYATPVVYPLSVVPRHAEVLGWDLPLRTLYELNPMVRFVEAYRDCLYNLRVPPLGDVAALVGVAVATLIAGMAVFNRLERRLAEEL
;
A
#
# COMPACT_ATOMS: atom_id res chain seq x y z
N MET A 1 20.71 -13.95 -11.43
CA MET A 1 20.50 -13.64 -10.01
C MET A 1 20.64 -12.13 -9.74
N LEU A 2 21.79 -11.49 -10.04
CA LEU A 2 22.04 -10.06 -9.81
C LEU A 2 21.03 -9.04 -10.40
N PRO A 3 20.52 -9.16 -11.65
CA PRO A 3 19.66 -8.12 -12.22
C PRO A 3 18.31 -7.97 -11.50
N TRP A 4 17.80 -9.05 -10.91
CA TRP A 4 16.53 -9.05 -10.18
C TRP A 4 16.62 -8.30 -8.85
N LEU A 5 17.78 -8.30 -8.21
CA LEU A 5 18.02 -7.55 -6.97
C LEU A 5 17.89 -6.04 -7.19
N LEU A 6 18.35 -5.53 -8.33
CA LEU A 6 18.21 -4.11 -8.67
C LEU A 6 16.73 -3.71 -8.81
N LEU A 7 15.90 -4.58 -9.41
CA LEU A 7 14.46 -4.35 -9.51
C LEU A 7 13.78 -4.39 -8.15
N VAL A 8 14.18 -5.31 -7.26
CA VAL A 8 13.66 -5.35 -5.89
C VAL A 8 14.02 -4.08 -5.12
N ILE A 9 15.26 -3.59 -5.23
CA ILE A 9 15.69 -2.34 -4.60
C ILE A 9 14.87 -1.16 -5.12
N LEU A 10 14.58 -1.11 -6.43
CA LEU A 10 13.71 -0.10 -7.01
C LEU A 10 12.29 -0.18 -6.44
N LEU A 11 11.71 -1.38 -6.35
CA LEU A 11 10.39 -1.59 -5.76
C LEU A 11 10.34 -1.17 -4.29
N VAL A 12 11.39 -1.48 -3.52
CA VAL A 12 11.53 -1.03 -2.12
C VAL A 12 11.55 0.49 -2.05
N ALA A 13 12.31 1.17 -2.91
CA ALA A 13 12.34 2.63 -2.94
C ALA A 13 10.95 3.24 -3.22
N ILE A 14 10.21 2.68 -4.19
CA ILE A 14 8.84 3.11 -4.51
C ILE A 14 7.91 2.86 -3.32
N GLN A 15 8.02 1.69 -2.68
CA GLN A 15 7.23 1.35 -1.50
C GLN A 15 7.56 2.27 -0.32
N THR A 16 8.83 2.63 -0.11
CA THR A 16 9.23 3.59 0.93
C THR A 16 8.54 4.92 0.70
N VAL A 17 8.53 5.46 -0.52
CA VAL A 17 7.84 6.70 -0.85
C VAL A 17 6.34 6.62 -0.52
N PHE A 18 5.69 5.52 -0.91
CA PHE A 18 4.28 5.27 -0.59
C PHE A 18 4.02 5.24 0.91
N VAL A 19 4.81 4.46 1.66
CA VAL A 19 4.66 4.31 3.12
C VAL A 19 4.96 5.63 3.84
N THR A 20 5.94 6.42 3.38
CA THR A 20 6.22 7.75 3.93
C THR A 20 5.02 8.68 3.80
N GLY A 21 4.32 8.67 2.65
CA GLY A 21 3.09 9.46 2.48
C GLY A 21 2.01 9.10 3.49
N ILE A 22 1.79 7.80 3.72
CA ILE A 22 0.84 7.32 4.73
C ILE A 22 1.31 7.69 6.14
N ALA A 23 2.60 7.47 6.44
CA ALA A 23 3.19 7.75 7.75
C ALA A 23 3.07 9.23 8.13
N LEU A 24 3.23 10.16 7.19
CA LEU A 24 3.04 11.60 7.41
C LEU A 24 1.59 11.92 7.83
N MET A 25 0.60 11.31 7.18
CA MET A 25 -0.81 11.50 7.55
C MET A 25 -1.10 10.92 8.95
N LEU A 26 -0.58 9.71 9.23
CA LEU A 26 -0.76 9.04 10.51
C LEU A 26 -0.03 9.75 11.66
N ALA A 27 1.14 10.33 11.40
CA ALA A 27 1.90 11.08 12.40
C ALA A 27 1.08 12.24 12.95
N VAL A 28 0.46 13.02 12.06
CA VAL A 28 -0.41 14.13 12.48
C VAL A 28 -1.63 13.60 13.23
N LEU A 29 -2.26 12.54 12.73
CA LEU A 29 -3.45 11.97 13.38
C LEU A 29 -3.15 11.45 14.80
N ASN A 30 -1.97 10.88 15.02
CA ASN A 30 -1.53 10.39 16.32
C ASN A 30 -1.37 11.52 17.35
N VAL A 31 -0.88 12.69 16.93
CA VAL A 31 -0.75 13.86 17.82
C VAL A 31 -2.11 14.30 18.36
N TYR A 32 -3.14 14.31 17.52
CA TYR A 32 -4.51 14.64 17.95
C TYR A 32 -5.19 13.50 18.73
N PHE A 33 -4.92 12.25 18.35
CA PHE A 33 -5.58 11.07 18.90
C PHE A 33 -4.56 9.98 19.26
N ARG A 34 -4.25 9.87 20.55
CA ARG A 34 -3.28 8.88 21.07
C ARG A 34 -3.68 7.43 20.80
N ASP A 35 -4.98 7.15 20.69
CA ASP A 35 -5.51 5.79 20.45
C ASP A 35 -5.28 5.29 19.01
N VAL A 36 -4.89 6.18 18.09
CA VAL A 36 -4.59 5.83 16.68
C VAL A 36 -3.48 4.79 16.61
N GLN A 37 -2.49 4.84 17.50
CA GLN A 37 -1.40 3.87 17.49
C GLN A 37 -1.90 2.43 17.65
N HIS A 38 -2.84 2.20 18.57
CA HIS A 38 -3.43 0.88 18.78
C HIS A 38 -4.31 0.46 17.60
N LEU A 39 -5.12 1.38 17.08
CA LEU A 39 -5.99 1.12 15.92
C LEU A 39 -5.19 0.74 14.67
N ILE A 40 -4.09 1.45 14.40
CA ILE A 40 -3.24 1.20 13.23
C ILE A 40 -2.60 -0.19 13.30
N GLY A 41 -2.22 -0.67 14.49
CA GLY A 41 -1.72 -2.04 14.66
C GLY A 41 -2.73 -3.09 14.19
N ILE A 42 -3.98 -2.94 14.62
CA ILE A 42 -5.08 -3.83 14.22
C ILE A 42 -5.35 -3.72 12.71
N LEU A 43 -5.36 -2.49 12.18
CA LEU A 43 -5.58 -2.23 10.75
C LEU A 43 -4.49 -2.83 9.88
N ILE A 44 -3.21 -2.74 10.26
CA ILE A 44 -2.11 -3.37 9.52
C ILE A 44 -2.29 -4.89 9.50
N GLN A 45 -2.69 -5.49 10.61
CA GLN A 45 -2.93 -6.93 10.66
C GLN A 45 -4.10 -7.35 9.76
N LEU A 46 -5.20 -6.58 9.76
CA LEU A 46 -6.30 -6.79 8.84
C LEU A 46 -5.85 -6.61 7.36
N TRP A 47 -5.07 -5.57 7.08
CA TRP A 47 -4.56 -5.25 5.74
C TRP A 47 -3.64 -6.35 5.20
N PHE A 48 -2.83 -6.96 6.07
CA PHE A 48 -2.00 -8.10 5.73
C PHE A 48 -2.84 -9.28 5.22
N TYR A 49 -3.93 -9.63 5.91
CA TYR A 49 -4.82 -10.70 5.46
C TYR A 49 -5.65 -10.32 4.23
N ALA A 50 -5.98 -9.05 4.07
CA ALA A 50 -6.66 -8.51 2.89
C ALA A 50 -5.75 -8.43 1.64
N THR A 51 -4.45 -8.68 1.81
CA THR A 51 -3.48 -8.74 0.72
C THR A 51 -3.07 -10.20 0.50
N PRO A 52 -3.03 -10.72 -0.75
CA PRO A 52 -2.69 -12.10 -1.04
C PRO A 52 -1.17 -12.30 -0.93
N VAL A 53 -0.63 -12.19 0.28
CA VAL A 53 0.79 -12.41 0.58
C VAL A 53 1.09 -13.91 0.59
N VAL A 54 0.21 -14.68 1.25
CA VAL A 54 0.40 -16.12 1.50
C VAL A 54 -0.02 -17.00 0.31
N TYR A 55 -0.94 -16.52 -0.54
CA TYR A 55 -1.46 -17.24 -1.70
C TYR A 55 -1.37 -16.39 -2.97
N PRO A 56 -1.37 -16.98 -4.18
CA PRO A 56 -1.44 -16.20 -5.42
C PRO A 56 -2.83 -15.63 -5.68
N LEU A 57 -2.90 -14.44 -6.30
CA LEU A 57 -4.16 -13.81 -6.71
C LEU A 57 -4.96 -14.69 -7.70
N SER A 58 -4.29 -15.61 -8.42
CA SER A 58 -4.95 -16.54 -9.34
C SER A 58 -5.94 -17.51 -8.67
N VAL A 59 -5.82 -17.72 -7.36
CA VAL A 59 -6.73 -18.60 -6.60
C VAL A 59 -7.98 -17.84 -6.12
N VAL A 60 -7.97 -16.50 -6.20
CA VAL A 60 -9.10 -15.66 -5.80
C VAL A 60 -10.18 -15.73 -6.89
N PRO A 61 -11.42 -16.15 -6.55
CA PRO A 61 -12.51 -16.19 -7.51
C PRO A 61 -12.85 -14.77 -8.00
N ARG A 62 -13.28 -14.65 -9.25
CA ARG A 62 -13.63 -13.34 -9.85
C ARG A 62 -14.79 -12.67 -9.11
N HIS A 63 -15.74 -13.50 -8.71
CA HIS A 63 -16.96 -13.16 -7.99
C HIS A 63 -17.10 -14.16 -6.86
N ALA A 64 -17.44 -13.71 -5.67
CA ALA A 64 -17.96 -14.63 -4.67
C ALA A 64 -19.11 -14.00 -3.91
N GLU A 65 -20.03 -14.88 -3.53
CA GLU A 65 -21.15 -14.53 -2.69
C GLU A 65 -20.64 -14.38 -1.25
N VAL A 66 -20.59 -13.14 -0.78
CA VAL A 66 -20.21 -12.80 0.59
C VAL A 66 -21.40 -12.11 1.23
N LEU A 67 -21.86 -12.62 2.36
CA LEU A 67 -23.05 -12.11 3.06
C LEU A 67 -24.34 -12.07 2.19
N GLY A 68 -24.45 -12.91 1.16
CA GLY A 68 -25.61 -12.94 0.25
C GLY A 68 -25.57 -11.88 -0.87
N TRP A 69 -24.43 -11.22 -1.06
CA TRP A 69 -24.19 -10.28 -2.15
C TRP A 69 -23.11 -10.84 -3.08
N ASP A 70 -23.37 -10.80 -4.39
CA ASP A 70 -22.37 -11.14 -5.39
C ASP A 70 -21.37 -9.98 -5.53
N LEU A 71 -20.19 -10.15 -4.94
CA LEU A 71 -19.16 -9.12 -4.93
C LEU A 71 -18.02 -9.49 -5.90
N PRO A 72 -17.56 -8.54 -6.74
CA PRO A 72 -16.41 -8.74 -7.61
C PRO A 72 -15.11 -8.67 -6.80
N LEU A 73 -14.84 -9.74 -6.02
CA LEU A 73 -13.71 -9.83 -5.11
C LEU A 73 -12.37 -9.53 -5.79
N ARG A 74 -12.15 -10.05 -7.00
CA ARG A 74 -10.89 -9.84 -7.71
C ARG A 74 -10.62 -8.36 -8.00
N THR A 75 -11.64 -7.62 -8.43
CA THR A 75 -11.53 -6.18 -8.69
C THR A 75 -11.23 -5.41 -7.41
N LEU A 76 -11.82 -5.82 -6.28
CA LEU A 76 -11.56 -5.19 -4.97
C LEU A 76 -10.12 -5.42 -4.51
N TYR A 77 -9.57 -6.61 -4.75
CA TYR A 77 -8.16 -6.90 -4.49
C TYR A 77 -7.24 -6.08 -5.42
N GLU A 78 -7.55 -6.00 -6.71
CA GLU A 78 -6.75 -5.23 -7.69
C GLU A 78 -6.75 -3.72 -7.45
N LEU A 79 -7.72 -3.20 -6.69
CA LEU A 79 -7.79 -1.81 -6.24
C LEU A 79 -6.79 -1.51 -5.11
N ASN A 80 -6.42 -2.50 -4.30
CA ASN A 80 -5.49 -2.33 -3.19
C ASN A 80 -4.04 -2.24 -3.72
N PRO A 81 -3.34 -1.11 -3.55
CA PRO A 81 -1.97 -0.94 -4.07
C PRO A 81 -0.97 -1.97 -3.52
N MET A 82 -1.20 -2.46 -2.29
CA MET A 82 -0.33 -3.48 -1.68
C MET A 82 -0.39 -4.82 -2.42
N VAL A 83 -1.51 -5.15 -3.07
CA VAL A 83 -1.63 -6.35 -3.90
C VAL A 83 -0.66 -6.28 -5.07
N ARG A 84 -0.62 -5.13 -5.76
CA ARG A 84 0.30 -4.90 -6.88
C ARG A 84 1.77 -4.89 -6.45
N PHE A 85 2.08 -4.34 -5.27
CA PHE A 85 3.44 -4.44 -4.72
C PHE A 85 3.85 -5.90 -4.50
N VAL A 86 3.00 -6.70 -3.85
CA VAL A 86 3.28 -8.12 -3.57
C VAL A 86 3.45 -8.93 -4.86
N GLU A 87 2.63 -8.68 -5.87
CA GLU A 87 2.77 -9.32 -7.19
C GLU A 87 4.08 -8.92 -7.88
N ALA A 88 4.45 -7.63 -7.85
CA ALA A 88 5.72 -7.15 -8.41
C ALA A 88 6.94 -7.78 -7.71
N TYR A 89 6.91 -7.92 -6.37
CA TYR A 89 7.95 -8.65 -5.64
C TYR A 89 8.00 -10.13 -6.03
N ARG A 90 6.84 -10.76 -6.18
CA ARG A 90 6.76 -12.18 -6.58
C ARG A 90 7.31 -12.39 -7.99
N ASP A 91 7.04 -11.45 -8.89
CA ASP A 91 7.56 -11.49 -10.25
C ASP A 91 9.07 -11.37 -10.32
N CYS A 92 9.66 -10.44 -9.55
CA CYS A 92 11.10 -10.28 -9.48
C CYS A 92 11.81 -11.45 -8.80
N LEU A 93 11.26 -11.98 -7.70
CA LEU A 93 11.94 -12.95 -6.84
C LEU A 93 11.69 -14.41 -7.23
N TYR A 94 10.44 -14.76 -7.57
CA TYR A 94 10.04 -16.15 -7.84
C TYR A 94 9.95 -16.44 -9.33
N ASN A 95 9.26 -15.59 -10.08
CA ASN A 95 9.04 -15.82 -11.51
C ASN A 95 10.23 -15.36 -12.38
N LEU A 96 11.21 -14.67 -11.77
CA LEU A 96 12.41 -14.13 -12.45
C LEU A 96 12.03 -13.40 -13.73
N ARG A 97 10.99 -12.54 -13.64
CA ARG A 97 10.48 -11.74 -14.74
C ARG A 97 10.37 -10.28 -14.32
N VAL A 98 10.48 -9.39 -15.29
CA VAL A 98 10.29 -7.96 -15.06
C VAL A 98 8.79 -7.73 -14.85
N PRO A 99 8.37 -7.05 -13.78
CA PRO A 99 6.97 -6.68 -13.60
C PRO A 99 6.48 -5.85 -14.80
N PRO A 100 5.21 -6.00 -15.21
CA PRO A 100 4.66 -5.22 -16.31
C PRO A 100 4.85 -3.72 -16.08
N LEU A 101 5.27 -2.98 -17.12
CA LEU A 101 5.52 -1.54 -17.02
C LEU A 101 4.29 -0.75 -16.55
N GLY A 102 3.08 -1.22 -16.90
CA GLY A 102 1.83 -0.64 -16.43
C GLY A 102 1.66 -0.73 -14.91
N ASP A 103 2.06 -1.84 -14.30
CA ASP A 103 1.98 -2.02 -12.86
C ASP A 103 3.00 -1.15 -12.13
N VAL A 104 4.23 -1.09 -12.65
CA VAL A 104 5.28 -0.20 -12.11
C VAL A 104 4.84 1.27 -12.21
N ALA A 105 4.30 1.69 -13.35
CA ALA A 105 3.80 3.05 -13.53
C ALA A 105 2.64 3.37 -12.56
N ALA A 106 1.73 2.42 -12.35
CA ALA A 106 0.65 2.57 -11.38
C ALA A 106 1.18 2.67 -9.94
N LEU A 107 2.16 1.85 -9.56
CA LEU A 107 2.81 1.90 -8.25
C LEU A 107 3.51 3.23 -8.01
N VAL A 108 4.25 3.74 -9.00
CA VAL A 108 4.89 5.07 -8.94
C VAL A 108 3.82 6.16 -8.81
N GLY A 109 2.77 6.11 -9.62
CA GLY A 109 1.67 7.08 -9.58
C GLY A 109 0.99 7.13 -8.21
N VAL A 110 0.68 5.97 -7.63
CA VAL A 110 0.10 5.88 -6.28
C VAL A 110 1.09 6.36 -5.23
N ALA A 111 2.35 5.94 -5.28
CA ALA A 111 3.36 6.35 -4.30
C ALA A 111 3.54 7.88 -4.28
N VAL A 112 3.64 8.51 -5.45
CA VAL A 112 3.75 9.97 -5.57
C VAL A 112 2.47 10.66 -5.12
N ALA A 113 1.30 10.17 -5.52
CA ALA A 113 0.01 10.75 -5.11
C ALA A 113 -0.18 10.70 -3.59
N THR A 114 0.13 9.56 -2.96
CA THR A 114 0.06 9.38 -1.50
C THR A 114 1.07 10.26 -0.79
N LEU A 115 2.28 10.41 -1.32
CA LEU A 115 3.28 11.29 -0.76
C LEU A 115 2.84 12.76 -0.82
N ILE A 116 2.35 13.23 -1.97
CA ILE A 116 1.84 14.60 -2.12
C ILE A 116 0.68 14.85 -1.16
N ALA A 117 -0.28 13.91 -1.07
CA ALA A 117 -1.40 14.00 -0.14
C ALA A 117 -0.90 14.06 1.32
N GLY A 118 0.07 13.21 1.67
CA GLY A 118 0.64 13.17 3.01
C GLY A 118 1.35 14.46 3.39
N MET A 119 2.18 15.01 2.49
CA MET A 119 2.81 16.31 2.70
C MET A 119 1.79 17.45 2.80
N ALA A 120 0.76 17.45 1.95
CA ALA A 120 -0.26 18.50 1.97
C ALA A 120 -1.05 18.49 3.28
N VAL A 121 -1.42 17.30 3.79
CA VAL A 121 -2.10 17.12 5.07
C VAL A 121 -1.19 17.54 6.23
N PHE A 122 0.07 17.08 6.22
CA PHE A 122 1.07 17.39 7.24
C PHE A 122 1.31 18.90 7.35
N ASN A 123 1.65 19.56 6.24
CA ASN A 123 1.93 21.00 6.21
C ASN A 123 0.72 21.86 6.64
N ARG A 124 -0.51 21.41 6.34
CA ARG A 124 -1.73 22.13 6.70
C ARG A 124 -2.04 22.05 8.19
N LEU A 125 -1.75 20.91 8.82
CA LEU A 125 -2.06 20.64 10.22
C LEU A 125 -0.91 21.00 11.17
N GLU A 126 0.34 20.93 10.71
CA GLU A 126 1.52 21.43 11.45
C GLU A 126 1.37 22.91 11.80
N ARG A 127 0.86 23.73 10.87
CA ARG A 127 0.58 25.16 11.12
C ARG A 127 -0.40 25.37 12.29
N ARG A 128 -1.39 24.48 12.47
CA ARG A 128 -2.34 24.56 13.58
C ARG A 128 -1.75 24.03 14.88
N LEU A 129 -0.89 23.01 14.81
CA LEU A 129 -0.18 22.49 15.99
C LEU A 129 0.79 23.51 16.57
N ALA A 130 1.44 24.33 15.73
CA ALA A 130 2.32 25.40 16.18
C ALA A 130 1.58 26.58 16.86
N GLU A 131 0.26 26.69 16.70
CA GLU A 131 -0.57 27.72 17.34
C GLU A 131 -1.15 27.26 18.70
N GLU A 132 -1.21 25.95 18.97
CA GLU A 132 -1.75 25.38 20.23
C GLU A 132 -0.67 24.94 21.25
N LEU A 133 0.62 24.96 20.88
CA LEU A 133 1.77 24.72 21.76
C LEU A 133 2.30 26.02 22.37
#